data_AF-J9CGT0-F1
#
_entry.id   AF-J9CGT0-F1
#
_cell.length_a   1.000
_cell.length_b   1.000
_cell.length_c   1.000
_cell.angle_alpha   90.00
_cell.angle_beta   90.00
_cell.angle_gamma   90.00
#
_symmetry.space_group_name_H-M   'P 1'
#
loop_
_entity.id
_entity.type
_entity.pdbx_description
1 polymer ?
#
loop_
_entity_poly.entity_id
_entity_poly.type
_entity_poly.pdbx_seq_one_letter_code
_entity_poly.pdbx_strand_id
1 'polypeptide(L)'
;MTTTTEIAAVKTALQTIRIGAIQETEIRRSLGVIVSRVYALRGMSIEVEDLKFTIRELSQSVSERFPGLSIEEVNIALDKGVKGDYGEYFGLNVVTFLSWIKAYYESDLRIRVQDELQPKQIANVRTYTDEEIRAMSVNNAVSAYNSFIESGKMP
;
A
#
# COMPACT_ATOMS: atom_id res chain seq x y z
N MET A 1 -16.88 -8.73 -7.79
CA MET A 1 -16.64 -9.60 -6.61
C MET A 1 -15.18 -10.00 -6.64
N THR A 2 -14.37 -9.55 -5.68
CA THR A 2 -12.96 -9.93 -5.57
C THR A 2 -12.86 -11.38 -5.13
N THR A 3 -12.01 -12.19 -5.76
CA THR A 3 -11.89 -13.61 -5.41
C THR A 3 -10.94 -13.82 -4.24
N THR A 4 -11.14 -14.89 -3.45
CA THR A 4 -10.24 -15.29 -2.35
C THR A 4 -8.79 -15.43 -2.82
N THR A 5 -8.60 -15.91 -4.05
CA THR A 5 -7.28 -16.07 -4.70
C THR A 5 -6.59 -14.73 -4.91
N GLU A 6 -7.34 -13.69 -5.29
CA GLU A 6 -6.80 -12.36 -5.55
C GLU A 6 -6.33 -11.66 -4.27
N ILE A 7 -7.12 -11.78 -3.19
CA ILE A 7 -6.74 -11.27 -1.85
C ILE A 7 -5.44 -11.94 -1.39
N ALA A 8 -5.34 -13.27 -1.53
CA ALA A 8 -4.15 -14.01 -1.15
C ALA A 8 -2.91 -13.56 -1.95
N ALA A 9 -3.04 -13.35 -3.26
CA ALA A 9 -1.95 -12.85 -4.11
C ALA A 9 -1.46 -11.46 -3.67
N VAL A 10 -2.38 -10.52 -3.42
CA VAL A 10 -2.03 -9.17 -2.93
C VAL A 10 -1.35 -9.26 -1.55
N LYS A 11 -1.86 -10.11 -0.65
CA LYS A 11 -1.29 -10.31 0.67
C LYS A 11 0.15 -10.82 0.60
N THR A 12 0.41 -11.83 -0.24
CA THR A 12 1.77 -12.34 -0.47
C THR A 12 2.68 -11.29 -1.08
N ALA A 13 2.20 -10.55 -2.09
CA ALA A 13 2.97 -9.49 -2.74
C ALA A 13 3.34 -8.35 -1.77
N LEU A 14 2.47 -8.02 -0.82
CA LEU A 14 2.74 -7.01 0.22
C LEU A 14 3.79 -7.46 1.24
N GLN A 15 4.15 -8.74 1.29
CA GLN A 15 5.17 -9.26 2.21
C GLN A 15 6.56 -9.38 1.57
N THR A 16 6.68 -9.09 0.26
CA THR A 16 7.96 -9.14 -0.44
C THR A 16 8.71 -7.82 -0.34
N ILE A 17 9.98 -7.84 -0.76
CA ILE A 17 10.90 -6.70 -0.66
C ILE A 17 10.36 -5.52 -1.48
N ARG A 18 10.42 -4.32 -0.90
CA ARG A 18 9.97 -3.08 -1.54
C ARG A 18 10.98 -2.60 -2.56
N ILE A 19 10.47 -2.00 -3.64
CA ILE A 19 11.25 -1.41 -4.72
C ILE A 19 12.33 -0.46 -4.20
N GLY A 20 12.01 0.38 -3.20
CA GLY A 20 12.99 1.30 -2.59
C GLY A 20 14.17 0.62 -1.90
N ALA A 21 14.12 -0.68 -1.66
CA ALA A 21 15.19 -1.48 -1.05
C ALA A 21 15.89 -2.44 -2.04
N ILE A 22 15.53 -2.40 -3.32
CA ILE A 22 16.06 -3.29 -4.36
C ILE A 22 17.05 -2.52 -5.25
N GLN A 23 18.11 -3.18 -5.72
CA GLN A 23 19.02 -2.59 -6.70
C GLN A 23 18.35 -2.41 -8.07
N GLU A 24 18.64 -1.31 -8.74
CA GLU A 24 18.01 -0.95 -10.01
C GLU A 24 18.18 -2.03 -11.11
N THR A 25 19.32 -2.71 -11.13
CA THR A 25 19.60 -3.82 -12.06
C THR A 25 18.65 -5.00 -11.88
N GLU A 26 18.25 -5.29 -10.64
CA GLU A 26 17.28 -6.33 -10.32
C GLU A 26 15.88 -5.92 -10.76
N ILE A 27 15.49 -4.68 -10.46
CA ILE A 27 14.20 -4.11 -10.89
C ILE A 27 14.05 -4.22 -12.41
N ARG A 28 15.08 -3.81 -13.16
CA ARG A 28 15.09 -3.87 -14.63
C ARG A 28 14.95 -5.29 -15.16
N ARG A 29 15.63 -6.27 -14.54
CA ARG A 29 15.52 -7.68 -14.94
C ARG A 29 14.09 -8.20 -14.74
N SER A 30 13.50 -7.97 -13.56
CA SER A 30 12.14 -8.40 -13.28
C SER A 30 11.12 -7.72 -14.20
N LEU A 31 11.25 -6.40 -14.40
CA LEU A 31 10.39 -5.67 -15.32
C LEU A 31 10.53 -6.17 -16.75
N GLY A 32 11.71 -6.59 -17.19
CA GLY A 32 11.89 -7.17 -18.53
C GLY A 32 11.06 -8.43 -18.75
N VAL A 33 11.00 -9.32 -17.75
CA VAL A 33 10.15 -10.52 -17.80
C VAL A 33 8.67 -10.13 -17.79
N ILE A 34 8.27 -9.24 -16.89
CA ILE A 34 6.86 -8.82 -16.72
C ILE A 34 6.34 -8.11 -17.98
N VAL A 35 7.08 -7.12 -18.50
CA VAL A 35 6.68 -6.35 -19.68
C VAL A 35 6.61 -7.25 -20.91
N SER A 36 7.60 -8.14 -21.12
CA SER A 36 7.57 -9.09 -22.24
C SER A 36 6.34 -9.99 -22.19
N ARG A 37 5.96 -10.46 -20.99
CA ARG A 37 4.74 -11.24 -20.78
C ARG A 37 3.48 -10.44 -21.15
N VAL A 38 3.43 -9.14 -20.83
CA VAL A 38 2.29 -8.27 -21.16
C VAL A 38 2.12 -8.14 -22.68
N TYR A 39 3.19 -7.95 -23.43
CA TYR A 39 3.14 -7.96 -24.90
C TYR A 39 2.63 -9.30 -25.44
N ALA A 40 3.18 -10.41 -24.92
CA ALA A 40 2.76 -11.75 -25.33
C ALA A 40 1.27 -12.03 -25.06
N LEU A 41 0.72 -11.57 -23.92
CA LEU A 41 -0.71 -11.70 -23.60
C LEU A 41 -1.62 -10.98 -24.60
N ARG A 42 -1.11 -9.96 -25.30
CA ARG A 42 -1.83 -9.24 -26.35
C ARG A 42 -1.55 -9.75 -27.75
N GLY A 43 -0.75 -10.82 -27.89
CA GLY A 43 -0.32 -11.33 -29.18
C GLY A 43 0.57 -10.36 -29.95
N MET A 44 1.26 -9.45 -29.23
CA MET A 44 2.14 -8.45 -29.81
C MET A 44 3.60 -8.83 -29.58
N SER A 45 4.47 -8.44 -30.51
CA SER A 45 5.92 -8.42 -30.34
C SER A 45 6.40 -6.99 -30.05
N ILE A 46 7.57 -6.89 -29.42
CA ILE A 46 8.26 -5.62 -29.18
C ILE A 46 9.72 -5.78 -29.60
N GLU A 47 10.25 -4.77 -30.29
CA GLU A 47 11.66 -4.74 -30.66
C GLU A 47 12.54 -4.60 -29.42
N VAL A 48 13.75 -5.19 -29.48
CA VAL A 48 14.63 -5.29 -28.32
C VAL A 48 15.01 -3.91 -27.75
N GLU A 49 15.24 -2.93 -28.62
CA GLU A 49 15.62 -1.57 -28.25
C GLU A 49 14.47 -0.81 -27.58
N ASP A 50 13.25 -0.97 -28.09
CA ASP A 50 12.04 -0.38 -27.51
C ASP A 50 11.70 -1.02 -26.16
N LEU A 51 11.93 -2.33 -26.03
CA LEU A 51 11.76 -3.04 -24.76
C LEU A 51 12.77 -2.53 -23.73
N LYS A 52 14.05 -2.40 -24.10
CA LYS A 52 15.09 -1.84 -23.22
C LYS A 52 14.76 -0.41 -22.77
N PHE A 53 14.28 0.43 -23.70
CA PHE A 53 13.81 1.78 -23.39
C PHE A 53 12.67 1.72 -22.37
N THR A 54 11.63 0.94 -22.65
CA THR A 54 10.45 0.79 -21.79
C THR A 54 10.84 0.33 -20.39
N ILE A 55 11.69 -0.70 -20.27
CA ILE A 55 12.17 -1.22 -18.99
C ILE A 55 12.92 -0.14 -18.20
N ARG A 56 13.78 0.64 -18.87
CA ARG A 56 14.54 1.72 -18.24
C ARG A 56 13.63 2.81 -17.67
N GLU A 57 12.74 3.33 -18.51
CA GLU A 57 11.87 4.43 -18.10
C GLU A 57 10.89 3.97 -17.01
N LEU A 58 10.41 2.73 -17.10
CA LEU A 58 9.52 2.15 -16.10
C LEU A 58 10.26 1.88 -14.79
N SER A 59 11.50 1.35 -14.81
CA SER A 59 12.27 1.12 -13.59
C SER A 59 12.56 2.41 -12.83
N GLN A 60 12.93 3.46 -13.55
CA GLN A 60 13.17 4.78 -12.96
C GLN A 60 11.87 5.34 -12.37
N SER A 61 10.81 5.40 -13.17
CA SER A 61 9.52 5.97 -12.75
C SER A 61 8.92 5.25 -11.54
N VAL A 62 9.03 3.91 -11.50
CA VAL A 62 8.49 3.11 -10.40
C VAL A 62 9.30 3.29 -9.12
N SER A 63 10.63 3.40 -9.23
CA SER A 63 11.50 3.67 -8.09
C SER A 63 11.26 5.04 -7.48
N GLU A 64 11.04 6.05 -8.32
CA GLU A 64 10.79 7.43 -7.88
C GLU A 64 9.37 7.61 -7.31
N ARG A 65 8.35 7.08 -7.98
CA ARG A 65 6.93 7.39 -7.67
C ARG A 65 6.29 6.37 -6.74
N PHE A 66 6.77 5.13 -6.74
CA PHE A 66 6.16 4.02 -6.01
C PHE A 66 7.18 3.19 -5.23
N PRO A 67 8.11 3.79 -4.45
CA PRO A 67 9.15 3.04 -3.74
C PRO A 67 8.59 2.05 -2.70
N GLY A 68 7.36 2.28 -2.23
CA GLY A 68 6.65 1.41 -1.28
C GLY A 68 5.96 0.19 -1.89
N LEU A 69 5.92 0.07 -3.23
CA LEU A 69 5.43 -1.14 -3.90
C LEU A 69 6.52 -2.23 -3.91
N SER A 70 6.12 -3.49 -4.04
CA SER A 70 7.02 -4.58 -4.44
C SER A 70 6.94 -4.87 -5.94
N ILE A 71 7.90 -5.63 -6.46
CA ILE A 71 7.89 -6.10 -7.86
C ILE A 71 6.67 -6.98 -8.15
N GLU A 72 6.24 -7.80 -7.18
CA GLU A 72 5.05 -8.64 -7.33
C GLU A 72 3.76 -7.80 -7.41
N GLU A 73 3.68 -6.69 -6.67
CA GLU A 73 2.59 -5.74 -6.80
C GLU A 73 2.54 -5.12 -8.21
N VAL A 74 3.70 -4.77 -8.78
CA VAL A 74 3.80 -4.27 -10.17
C VAL A 74 3.36 -5.34 -11.18
N ASN A 75 3.76 -6.61 -10.98
CA ASN A 75 3.32 -7.72 -11.82
C ASN A 75 1.80 -7.89 -11.80
N ILE A 76 1.17 -7.83 -10.62
CA ILE A 76 -0.29 -7.87 -10.47
C ILE A 76 -0.92 -6.69 -11.21
N ALA A 77 -0.39 -5.48 -11.04
CA ALA A 77 -0.91 -4.29 -11.70
C ALA A 77 -0.90 -4.43 -13.23
N LEU A 78 0.20 -4.90 -13.80
CA LEU A 78 0.33 -5.08 -15.24
C LEU A 78 -0.55 -6.22 -15.79
N ASP A 79 -0.67 -7.33 -15.05
CA ASP A 79 -1.53 -8.46 -15.42
C ASP A 79 -3.01 -8.10 -15.41
N LYS A 80 -3.46 -7.32 -14.42
CA LYS A 80 -4.83 -6.81 -14.35
C LYS A 80 -5.10 -5.73 -15.39
N GLY A 81 -4.15 -4.82 -15.57
CA GLY A 81 -4.23 -3.75 -16.56
C GLY A 81 -4.37 -4.26 -17.99
N VAL A 82 -3.55 -5.22 -18.40
CA VAL A 82 -3.62 -5.78 -19.76
C VAL A 82 -4.93 -6.52 -20.04
N LYS A 83 -5.59 -7.03 -18.99
CA LYS A 83 -6.91 -7.69 -19.04
C LYS A 83 -8.09 -6.73 -19.00
N GLY A 84 -7.84 -5.43 -18.79
CA GLY A 84 -8.86 -4.38 -18.82
C GLY A 84 -9.45 -4.00 -17.47
N ASP A 85 -8.92 -4.50 -16.35
CA ASP A 85 -9.45 -4.23 -15.01
C ASP A 85 -9.29 -2.77 -14.58
N TYR A 86 -8.41 -2.02 -15.25
CA TYR A 86 -8.12 -0.61 -14.99
C TYR A 86 -8.62 0.32 -16.09
N GLY A 87 -9.55 -0.15 -16.91
CA GLY A 87 -10.16 0.60 -18.00
C GLY A 87 -9.41 0.47 -19.33
N GLU A 88 -9.86 1.26 -20.29
CA GLU A 88 -9.31 1.25 -21.65
C GLU A 88 -7.92 1.90 -21.70
N TYR A 89 -7.11 1.44 -22.65
CA TYR A 89 -5.77 1.95 -22.88
C TYR A 89 -5.45 2.00 -24.37
N PHE A 90 -4.60 2.94 -24.76
CA PHE A 90 -4.19 3.13 -26.15
C PHE A 90 -2.77 2.59 -26.35
N GLY A 91 -2.69 1.28 -26.53
CA GLY A 91 -1.44 0.57 -26.79
C GLY A 91 -0.58 0.34 -25.55
N LEU A 92 0.44 -0.51 -25.73
CA LEU A 92 1.40 -0.87 -24.68
C LEU A 92 2.58 0.09 -24.75
N ASN A 93 2.71 0.93 -23.73
CA ASN A 93 3.78 1.90 -23.59
C ASN A 93 3.96 2.25 -22.10
N VAL A 94 5.00 3.02 -21.79
CA VAL A 94 5.34 3.41 -20.40
C VAL A 94 4.19 4.14 -19.70
N VAL A 95 3.48 5.02 -20.40
CA VAL A 95 2.35 5.79 -19.83
C VAL A 95 1.22 4.85 -19.43
N THR A 96 0.87 3.90 -20.30
CA THR A 96 -0.13 2.86 -20.02
C THR A 96 0.25 2.04 -18.79
N PHE A 97 1.50 1.55 -18.72
CA PHE A 97 1.95 0.76 -17.57
C PHE A 97 1.92 1.54 -16.26
N LEU A 98 2.36 2.81 -16.28
CA LEU A 98 2.30 3.66 -15.09
C LEU A 98 0.86 3.96 -14.66
N SER A 99 -0.08 4.08 -15.61
CA SER A 99 -1.49 4.26 -15.28
C SER A 99 -2.08 3.05 -14.55
N TRP A 100 -1.72 1.84 -14.98
CA TRP A 100 -2.14 0.60 -14.31
C TRP A 100 -1.50 0.41 -12.95
N ILE A 101 -0.20 0.71 -12.82
CA ILE A 101 0.51 0.68 -11.53
C ILE A 101 -0.14 1.66 -10.55
N LYS A 102 -0.47 2.87 -11.01
CA LYS A 102 -1.19 3.85 -10.21
C LYS A 102 -2.58 3.35 -9.80
N ALA A 103 -3.35 2.81 -10.74
CA ALA A 103 -4.68 2.27 -10.46
C ALA A 103 -4.64 1.12 -9.43
N TYR A 104 -3.63 0.25 -9.49
CA TYR A 104 -3.38 -0.76 -8.48
C TYR A 104 -3.02 -0.14 -7.12
N TYR A 105 -2.09 0.82 -7.11
CA TYR A 105 -1.62 1.48 -5.90
C TYR A 105 -2.75 2.16 -5.12
N GLU A 106 -3.68 2.77 -5.85
CA GLU A 106 -4.87 3.46 -5.32
C GLU A 106 -6.08 2.53 -5.13
N SER A 107 -5.95 1.23 -5.41
CA SER A 107 -7.09 0.32 -5.35
C SER A 107 -7.54 0.02 -3.91
N ASP A 108 -8.85 0.05 -3.68
CA ASP A 108 -9.48 -0.31 -2.41
C ASP A 108 -9.09 -1.71 -1.92
N LEU A 109 -8.83 -2.63 -2.86
CA LEU A 109 -8.35 -3.97 -2.51
C LEU A 109 -6.98 -3.92 -1.84
N ARG A 110 -6.02 -3.23 -2.46
CA ARG A 110 -4.67 -3.11 -1.92
C ARG A 110 -4.68 -2.43 -0.56
N ILE A 111 -5.41 -1.32 -0.45
CA ILE A 111 -5.53 -0.55 0.80
C ILE A 111 -6.09 -1.42 1.92
N ARG A 112 -7.21 -2.12 1.68
CA ARG A 112 -7.81 -3.01 2.68
C ARG A 112 -6.88 -4.12 3.14
N VAL A 113 -6.21 -4.81 2.21
CA VAL A 113 -5.27 -5.88 2.57
C VAL A 113 -4.06 -5.33 3.31
N GLN A 114 -3.58 -4.14 2.93
CA GLN A 114 -2.50 -3.46 3.65
C GLN A 114 -2.90 -3.11 5.09
N ASP A 115 -4.13 -2.63 5.30
CA ASP A 115 -4.65 -2.31 6.64
C ASP A 115 -4.87 -3.55 7.51
N GLU A 116 -5.28 -4.68 6.92
CA GLU A 116 -5.39 -5.96 7.62
C GLU A 116 -4.04 -6.51 8.09
N LEU A 117 -2.96 -6.21 7.37
CA LEU A 117 -1.59 -6.61 7.72
C LEU A 117 -0.94 -5.69 8.75
N GLN A 118 -1.40 -4.45 8.86
CA GLN A 118 -0.89 -3.55 9.89
C GLN A 118 -1.34 -4.06 11.26
N PRO A 119 -0.43 -4.22 12.23
CA PRO A 119 -0.84 -4.52 13.59
C PRO A 119 -1.72 -3.36 14.04
N LYS A 120 -3.00 -3.65 14.32
CA LYS A 120 -3.90 -2.67 14.92
C LYS A 120 -3.18 -2.14 16.15
N GLN A 121 -2.83 -0.86 16.13
CA GLN A 121 -2.36 -0.19 17.33
C GLN A 121 -3.54 -0.27 18.29
N ILE A 122 -3.51 -1.27 19.18
CA ILE A 122 -4.34 -1.25 20.37
C ILE A 122 -3.89 0.03 21.04
N ALA A 123 -4.73 1.06 21.01
CA ALA A 123 -4.50 2.27 21.78
C ALA A 123 -4.04 1.79 23.14
N ASN A 124 -2.85 2.20 23.56
CA ASN A 124 -2.24 1.74 24.80
C ASN A 124 -3.15 2.27 25.91
N VAL A 125 -4.22 1.54 26.24
CA VAL A 125 -5.12 1.86 27.33
C VAL A 125 -4.24 1.64 28.53
N ARG A 126 -3.66 2.74 29.02
CA ARG A 126 -2.85 2.73 30.23
C ARG A 126 -3.72 2.11 31.31
N THR A 127 -3.44 0.88 31.68
CA THR A 127 -4.12 0.22 32.78
C THR A 127 -3.64 0.90 34.04
N TYR A 128 -4.51 1.71 34.64
CA TYR A 128 -4.24 2.29 35.94
C TYR A 128 -4.21 1.19 36.99
N THR A 129 -3.25 1.26 37.90
CA THR A 129 -3.26 0.46 39.11
C THR A 129 -4.39 0.92 40.04
N ASP A 130 -4.87 0.04 40.93
CA ASP A 130 -5.91 0.39 41.91
C ASP A 130 -5.54 1.62 42.75
N GLU A 131 -4.26 1.81 43.01
CA GLU A 131 -3.72 2.94 43.78
C GLU A 131 -3.79 4.26 42.99
N GLU A 132 -3.49 4.23 41.68
CA GLU A 132 -3.66 5.38 40.80
C GLU A 132 -5.14 5.76 40.63
N ILE A 133 -6.04 4.78 40.55
CA ILE A 133 -7.50 5.01 40.49
C ILE A 133 -7.99 5.67 41.77
N ARG A 134 -7.51 5.24 42.94
CA ARG A 134 -7.82 5.86 44.23
C ARG A 134 -7.28 7.29 44.32
N ALA A 135 -6.04 7.52 43.90
CA ALA A 135 -5.45 8.85 43.93
C ALA A 135 -6.23 9.83 43.02
N MET A 136 -6.65 9.39 41.84
CA MET A 136 -7.47 10.18 40.93
C MET A 136 -8.85 10.49 41.52
N SER A 137 -9.52 9.51 42.13
CA SER A 137 -10.84 9.72 42.72
C SER A 137 -10.78 10.67 43.92
N VAL A 138 -9.74 10.59 44.75
CA VAL A 138 -9.49 11.55 45.84
C VAL A 138 -9.23 12.95 45.29
N ASN A 139 -8.35 13.10 44.29
CA ASN A 139 -8.05 14.40 43.70
C ASN A 139 -9.28 15.05 43.03
N ASN A 140 -10.13 14.23 42.38
CA ASN A 140 -11.38 14.70 41.79
C ASN A 140 -12.37 15.16 42.88
N ALA A 141 -12.50 14.40 43.97
CA ALA A 141 -13.38 14.78 45.09
C ALA A 141 -12.91 16.08 45.76
N VAL A 142 -11.60 16.23 45.99
CA VAL A 142 -11.01 17.46 46.55
C VAL A 142 -11.22 18.65 45.61
N SER A 143 -10.99 18.48 44.30
CA SER A 143 -11.19 19.55 43.32
C SER A 143 -12.66 19.97 43.21
N ALA A 144 -13.59 19.01 43.25
CA ALA A 144 -15.03 19.29 43.25
C ALA A 144 -15.47 20.03 44.52
N TYR A 145 -14.95 19.65 45.68
CA TYR A 145 -15.20 20.34 46.94
C TYR A 145 -14.66 21.77 46.93
N ASN A 146 -13.42 21.96 46.49
CA ASN A 146 -12.80 23.29 46.40
C ASN A 146 -13.59 24.20 45.45
N SER A 147 -14.02 23.67 44.30
CA SER A 147 -14.85 24.41 43.33
C SER A 147 -16.21 24.80 43.93
N PHE A 148 -16.79 23.94 44.77
CA PHE A 148 -18.05 24.23 45.46
C PHE A 148 -17.88 25.31 46.54
N ILE A 149 -16.79 25.28 47.31
CA ILE A 149 -16.50 26.32 48.31
C ILE A 149 -16.28 27.68 47.66
N GLU A 150 -15.62 27.74 46.49
CA GLU A 150 -15.36 28.99 45.79
C GLU A 150 -16.57 29.55 45.03
N SER A 151 -17.38 28.69 44.40
CA SER A 151 -18.46 29.13 43.50
C SER A 151 -19.89 28.91 44.04
N GLY A 152 -20.04 28.15 45.12
CA GLY A 152 -21.35 27.73 45.67
C GLY A 152 -22.10 26.72 44.79
N LYS A 153 -21.50 26.24 43.70
CA LYS A 153 -22.10 25.28 42.76
C LYS A 153 -21.17 24.08 42.59
N MET A 154 -21.74 22.88 42.53
CA MET A 154 -20.97 21.71 42.12
C MET A 154 -20.62 21.82 40.62
N PRO A 155 -19.40 21.42 40.21
CA PRO A 155 -19.03 21.31 38.80
C PRO A 155 -19.80 20.20 38.07
#